data_AF-A0A523GQ08-F1
#
_entry.id   AF-A0A523GQ08-F1
#
_cell.length_a   1.000
_cell.length_b   1.000
_cell.length_c   1.000
_cell.angle_alpha   90.00
_cell.angle_beta   90.00
_cell.angle_gamma   90.00
#
_symmetry.space_group_name_H-M   'P 1'
#
loop_
_entity.id
_entity.type
_entity.pdbx_description
1 polymer ?
#
loop_
_entity_poly.entity_id
_entity_poly.type
_entity_poly.pdbx_seq_one_letter_code
_entity_poly.pdbx_strand_id
1 'polypeptide(L)'
;MKRDGQDIPYEYDRVPRASLTSEDILSAAFVVTEDVFNSELMAPYDILIIPSTGGSMNRDLENERYQSWLRQAVADAKYVITLCDGAFPLAETGALDGLMATTFPGDRDVFSERYPLIDVRYDARFVHDGKFITSVGGGMSYEPALYLTELLFGRDDAVETAEGLVWEWNVESVPHVVVNSDGASN
;
A
#
# COMPACT_ATOMS: atom_id res chain seq x y z
N MET A 1 -15.80 -12.50 27.76
CA MET A 1 -17.04 -12.96 27.08
C MET A 1 -16.60 -13.78 25.88
N LYS A 2 -17.14 -14.99 25.71
CA LYS A 2 -16.63 -16.03 24.80
C LYS A 2 -16.62 -15.52 23.34
N ARG A 3 -15.54 -15.79 22.60
CA ARG A 3 -15.49 -15.62 21.14
C ARG A 3 -16.09 -16.89 20.54
N ASP A 4 -17.28 -16.77 19.97
CA ASP A 4 -17.86 -17.82 19.15
C ASP A 4 -17.06 -17.88 17.84
N GLY A 5 -16.51 -19.06 17.57
CA GLY A 5 -15.82 -19.36 16.33
C GLY A 5 -16.82 -19.39 15.17
N GLN A 6 -16.58 -18.55 14.18
CA GLN A 6 -16.99 -18.84 12.82
C GLN A 6 -15.71 -18.96 11.99
N ASP A 7 -15.43 -20.20 11.57
CA ASP A 7 -14.54 -20.48 10.47
C ASP A 7 -15.10 -19.78 9.22
N ILE A 8 -14.37 -18.77 8.74
CA ILE A 8 -14.61 -18.12 7.45
C ILE A 8 -13.66 -18.78 6.44
N PRO A 9 -14.16 -19.61 5.50
CA PRO A 9 -13.32 -20.18 4.48
C PRO A 9 -13.18 -19.16 3.35
N TYR A 10 -12.03 -18.50 3.26
CA TYR A 10 -11.64 -17.83 2.03
C TYR A 10 -10.71 -18.78 1.28
N GLU A 11 -11.16 -19.22 0.12
CA GLU A 11 -10.33 -19.91 -0.87
C GLU A 11 -9.39 -18.85 -1.43
N TYR A 12 -8.10 -18.94 -1.10
CA TYR A 12 -7.08 -17.99 -1.55
C TYR A 12 -6.40 -18.56 -2.79
N ASP A 13 -6.67 -17.94 -3.94
CA ASP A 13 -5.94 -18.21 -5.17
C ASP A 13 -4.49 -17.74 -5.05
N ARG A 14 -3.59 -18.47 -5.73
CA ARG A 14 -2.15 -18.17 -5.81
C ARG A 14 -1.94 -16.69 -6.15
N VAL A 15 -1.02 -16.04 -5.44
CA VAL A 15 -0.56 -14.67 -5.76
C VAL A 15 -0.29 -14.60 -7.28
N PRO A 16 -1.03 -13.78 -8.05
CA PRO A 16 -0.76 -13.66 -9.47
C PRO A 16 0.68 -13.18 -9.63
N ARG A 17 1.42 -13.80 -10.55
CA ARG A 17 2.65 -13.18 -11.04
C ARG A 17 2.28 -11.81 -11.60
N ALA A 18 2.81 -10.75 -11.02
CA ALA A 18 2.74 -9.43 -11.62
C ALA A 18 3.21 -9.52 -13.07
N SER A 19 2.61 -8.72 -13.96
CA SER A 19 3.08 -8.56 -15.33
C SER A 19 4.47 -7.90 -15.41
N LEU A 20 4.98 -7.40 -14.28
CA LEU A 20 6.28 -6.78 -14.08
C LEU A 20 7.17 -7.71 -13.25
N THR A 21 8.42 -7.87 -13.68
CA THR A 21 9.43 -8.68 -12.99
C THR A 21 10.48 -7.79 -12.34
N SER A 22 11.34 -8.35 -11.48
CA SER A 22 12.48 -7.62 -10.87
C SER A 22 13.36 -6.88 -11.89
N GLU A 23 13.46 -7.38 -13.13
CA GLU A 23 14.24 -6.74 -14.21
C GLU A 23 13.63 -5.40 -14.66
N ASP A 24 12.34 -5.17 -14.35
CA ASP A 24 11.62 -3.94 -14.69
C ASP A 24 11.69 -2.88 -13.58
N ILE A 25 12.20 -3.20 -12.38
CA ILE A 25 12.29 -2.24 -11.25
C ILE A 25 13.71 -1.70 -11.17
N LEU A 26 13.91 -0.46 -11.60
CA LEU A 26 15.21 0.22 -11.66
C LEU A 26 15.44 1.16 -10.48
N SER A 27 14.39 1.58 -9.77
CA SER A 27 14.48 2.55 -8.67
C SER A 27 13.28 2.49 -7.69
N ALA A 28 13.58 2.61 -6.40
CA ALA A 28 12.57 2.83 -5.36
C ALA A 28 12.82 4.18 -4.68
N ALA A 29 11.77 4.96 -4.46
CA ALA A 29 11.84 6.21 -3.71
C ALA A 29 11.01 6.14 -2.43
N PHE A 30 11.62 6.57 -1.33
CA PHE A 30 10.97 6.77 -0.05
C PHE A 30 10.76 8.27 0.16
N VAL A 31 9.51 8.69 0.37
CA VAL A 31 9.17 10.11 0.45
C VAL A 31 8.81 10.44 1.88
N VAL A 32 9.64 11.17 2.61
CA VAL A 32 9.33 11.58 3.99
C VAL A 32 8.79 13.01 3.98
N THR A 33 7.52 13.23 4.32
CA THR A 33 6.96 14.59 4.42
C THR A 33 7.07 15.17 5.83
N GLU A 34 8.25 15.68 6.18
CA GLU A 34 8.41 16.91 6.98
C GLU A 34 9.63 17.67 6.41
N ASP A 35 9.40 18.81 5.77
CA ASP A 35 10.40 19.72 5.17
C ASP A 35 11.40 19.17 4.13
N VAL A 36 11.40 17.86 3.83
CA VAL A 36 12.20 17.24 2.76
C VAL A 36 11.28 16.76 1.64
N PHE A 37 10.54 17.70 1.05
CA PHE A 37 10.08 17.51 -0.33
C PHE A 37 11.32 17.65 -1.21
N ASN A 38 11.99 16.54 -1.52
CA ASN A 38 13.13 16.61 -2.42
C ASN A 38 12.60 16.80 -3.85
N SER A 39 12.38 18.05 -4.24
CA SER A 39 12.08 18.40 -5.63
C SER A 39 13.19 17.99 -6.61
N GLU A 40 14.37 17.62 -6.10
CA GLU A 40 15.48 17.09 -6.91
C GLU A 40 15.42 15.56 -7.06
N LEU A 41 14.58 14.85 -6.30
CA LEU A 41 14.18 13.51 -6.68
C LEU A 41 13.34 13.70 -7.97
N MET A 42 13.98 13.44 -9.11
CA MET A 42 13.35 13.44 -10.42
C MET A 42 12.76 12.07 -10.74
N ALA A 43 11.46 12.05 -11.05
CA ALA A 43 10.77 10.93 -11.67
C ALA A 43 11.47 10.50 -12.99
N PRO A 44 11.34 9.22 -13.40
CA PRO A 44 10.40 8.22 -12.88
C PRO A 44 10.95 7.36 -11.73
N TYR A 45 10.08 7.00 -10.78
CA TYR A 45 10.31 5.92 -9.80
C TYR A 45 9.50 4.71 -10.17
N ASP A 46 10.02 3.52 -9.96
CA ASP A 46 9.23 2.31 -10.14
C ASP A 46 8.34 2.06 -8.91
N ILE A 47 8.84 2.34 -7.70
CA ILE A 47 8.11 2.18 -6.45
C ILE A 47 8.08 3.51 -5.68
N LEU A 48 6.86 3.99 -5.37
CA LEU A 48 6.61 5.16 -4.53
C LEU A 48 6.09 4.71 -3.17
N ILE A 49 6.77 5.12 -2.08
CA ILE A 49 6.31 4.84 -0.71
C ILE A 49 5.89 6.14 -0.04
N ILE A 50 4.65 6.17 0.46
CA ILE A 50 4.02 7.31 1.14
C ILE A 50 3.83 6.94 2.63
N PRO A 51 4.71 7.41 3.53
CA PRO A 51 4.65 7.13 4.95
C PRO A 51 3.63 8.02 5.66
N SER A 52 3.38 7.69 6.92
CA SER A 52 2.71 8.52 7.91
C SER A 52 3.54 9.75 8.26
N THR A 53 2.87 10.89 8.41
CA THR A 53 3.46 12.14 8.92
C THR A 53 2.45 12.86 9.81
N GLY A 54 2.92 13.78 10.66
CA GLY A 54 2.02 14.59 11.50
C GLY A 54 1.03 15.46 10.70
N GLY A 55 1.19 15.54 9.38
CA GLY A 55 0.36 16.30 8.47
C GLY A 55 -0.61 15.50 7.61
N SER A 56 -0.51 14.18 7.62
CA SER A 56 -1.15 13.32 6.59
C SER A 56 -2.67 13.47 6.54
N MET A 57 -3.32 13.75 7.66
CA MET A 57 -4.79 13.95 7.73
C MET A 57 -5.25 15.41 7.60
N ASN A 58 -4.32 16.38 7.51
CA ASN A 58 -4.61 17.82 7.53
C ASN A 58 -3.74 18.64 6.57
N ARG A 59 -2.64 19.24 7.03
CA ARG A 59 -1.81 20.22 6.34
C ARG A 59 -1.27 19.70 5.00
N ASP A 60 -1.03 18.39 4.88
CA ASP A 60 -0.50 17.78 3.66
C ASP A 60 -1.61 17.67 2.59
N LEU A 61 -2.88 17.61 3.00
CA LEU A 61 -4.04 17.60 2.09
C LEU A 61 -4.27 18.99 1.49
N GLU A 62 -4.05 20.04 2.29
CA GLU A 62 -4.21 21.44 1.90
C GLU A 62 -2.99 21.99 1.12
N ASN A 63 -1.87 21.26 1.11
CA ASN A 63 -0.64 21.69 0.44
C ASN A 63 -0.71 21.41 -1.07
N GLU A 64 -1.16 22.39 -1.85
CA GLU A 64 -1.31 22.28 -3.30
C GLU A 64 -0.02 21.87 -4.03
N ARG A 65 1.15 22.33 -3.57
CA ARG A 65 2.44 21.98 -4.17
C ARG A 65 2.74 20.50 -3.98
N TYR A 66 2.54 20.00 -2.78
CA TYR A 66 2.72 18.58 -2.47
C TYR A 66 1.71 17.72 -3.24
N GLN A 67 0.43 18.08 -3.23
CA GLN A 67 -0.62 17.35 -3.94
C GLN A 67 -0.42 17.33 -5.47
N SER A 68 0.03 18.44 -6.05
CA SER A 68 0.33 18.53 -7.48
C SER A 68 1.47 17.61 -7.90
N TRP A 69 2.53 17.56 -7.09
CA TRP A 69 3.62 16.63 -7.32
C TRP A 69 3.21 15.18 -7.06
N LEU A 70 2.45 14.93 -5.99
CA LEU A 70 2.05 13.57 -5.62
C LEU A 70 1.22 12.94 -6.74
N ARG A 71 0.32 13.70 -7.37
CA ARG A 71 -0.42 13.27 -8.57
C ARG A 71 0.51 12.82 -9.71
N GLN A 72 1.60 13.56 -9.95
CA GLN A 72 2.57 13.20 -11.01
C GLN A 72 3.37 11.95 -10.61
N ALA A 73 3.89 11.92 -9.39
CA ALA A 73 4.65 10.77 -8.89
C ALA A 73 3.81 9.48 -8.86
N VAL A 74 2.54 9.58 -8.45
CA VAL A 74 1.59 8.47 -8.46
C VAL A 74 1.29 8.03 -9.89
N ALA A 75 1.14 8.94 -10.85
CA ALA A 75 0.91 8.57 -12.25
C ALA A 75 2.08 7.76 -12.83
N ASP A 76 3.32 8.18 -12.55
CA ASP A 76 4.53 7.57 -13.09
C ASP A 76 4.94 6.26 -12.39
N ALA A 77 4.58 6.08 -11.12
CA ALA A 77 4.97 4.92 -10.34
C ALA A 77 4.31 3.61 -10.84
N LYS A 78 5.09 2.53 -10.85
CA LYS A 78 4.60 1.16 -11.13
C LYS A 78 3.93 0.52 -9.93
N TYR A 79 4.41 0.82 -8.72
CA TYR A 79 3.78 0.49 -7.45
C TYR A 79 3.74 1.70 -6.52
N VAL A 80 2.66 1.82 -5.76
CA VAL A 80 2.49 2.85 -4.72
C VAL A 80 2.13 2.16 -3.42
N ILE A 81 2.95 2.33 -2.39
CA ILE A 81 2.71 1.77 -1.05
C ILE A 81 2.37 2.90 -0.08
N THR A 82 1.35 2.74 0.74
CA THR A 82 1.06 3.67 1.86
C THR A 82 1.21 2.98 3.22
N LEU A 83 1.67 3.75 4.21
CA LEU A 83 1.82 3.30 5.60
C LEU A 83 0.98 4.18 6.54
N CYS A 84 0.15 3.55 7.36
CA CYS A 84 -0.78 4.22 8.28
C CYS A 84 -1.66 5.26 7.54
N ASP A 85 -1.74 6.47 8.08
CA ASP A 85 -2.45 7.63 7.54
C ASP A 85 -1.78 8.26 6.30
N GLY A 86 -0.64 7.74 5.82
CA GLY A 86 -0.10 8.07 4.49
C GLY A 86 -1.08 7.74 3.34
N ALA A 87 -2.12 6.94 3.61
CA ALA A 87 -3.24 6.73 2.70
C ALA A 87 -4.08 7.99 2.42
N PHE A 88 -4.17 8.94 3.36
CA PHE A 88 -4.96 10.17 3.19
C PHE A 88 -4.44 11.07 2.04
N PRO A 89 -3.16 11.45 1.99
CA PRO A 89 -2.67 12.25 0.88
C PRO A 89 -2.75 11.51 -0.46
N LEU A 90 -2.63 10.18 -0.48
CA LEU A 90 -2.87 9.39 -1.68
C LEU A 90 -4.35 9.47 -2.12
N ALA A 91 -5.28 9.28 -1.20
CA ALA A 91 -6.72 9.36 -1.48
C ALA A 91 -7.13 10.76 -2.00
N GLU A 92 -6.53 11.82 -1.47
CA GLU A 92 -6.76 13.21 -1.91
C GLU A 92 -6.42 13.45 -3.38
N THR A 93 -5.56 12.61 -3.97
CA THR A 93 -5.27 12.68 -5.41
C THR A 93 -6.41 12.17 -6.29
N GLY A 94 -7.39 11.45 -5.72
CA GLY A 94 -8.44 10.71 -6.43
C GLY A 94 -7.96 9.36 -6.97
N ALA A 95 -6.70 8.98 -6.76
CA ALA A 95 -6.12 7.77 -7.36
C ALA A 95 -6.69 6.44 -6.80
N LEU A 96 -7.35 6.49 -5.63
CA LEU A 96 -7.97 5.33 -5.00
C LEU A 96 -9.48 5.23 -5.26
N ASP A 97 -10.09 6.17 -5.99
CA ASP A 97 -11.52 6.18 -6.23
C ASP A 97 -11.98 4.90 -6.96
N GLY A 98 -12.94 4.18 -6.37
CA GLY A 98 -13.45 2.91 -6.88
C GLY A 98 -12.60 1.68 -6.54
N LEU A 99 -11.50 1.84 -5.79
CA LEU A 99 -10.61 0.75 -5.39
C LEU A 99 -10.83 0.35 -3.93
N MET A 100 -10.34 -0.85 -3.58
CA MET A 100 -10.21 -1.27 -2.18
C MET A 100 -8.96 -0.70 -1.55
N ALA A 101 -9.07 -0.21 -0.31
CA ALA A 101 -7.91 0.29 0.44
C ALA A 101 -8.06 0.11 1.95
N THR A 102 -6.97 0.26 2.70
CA THR A 102 -6.98 0.38 4.15
C THR A 102 -6.06 1.51 4.61
N THR A 103 -6.16 1.88 5.88
CA THR A 103 -5.34 2.91 6.54
C THR A 103 -5.10 2.50 7.99
N PHE A 104 -4.47 3.36 8.78
CA PHE A 104 -4.29 3.15 10.22
C PHE A 104 -5.64 2.81 10.90
N PRO A 105 -5.72 1.78 11.78
CA PRO A 105 -7.00 1.29 12.29
C PRO A 105 -7.87 2.35 12.99
N GLY A 106 -7.24 3.32 13.67
CA GLY A 106 -7.95 4.40 14.35
C GLY A 106 -8.55 5.46 13.41
N ASP A 107 -8.10 5.51 12.15
CA ASP A 107 -8.46 6.57 11.20
C ASP A 107 -9.39 6.09 10.08
N ARG A 108 -9.75 4.79 10.07
CA ARG A 108 -10.57 4.18 9.00
C ARG A 108 -11.95 4.79 8.85
N ASP A 109 -12.60 5.13 9.96
CA ASP A 109 -13.92 5.76 9.91
C ASP A 109 -13.84 7.15 9.26
N VAL A 110 -12.86 7.95 9.68
CA VAL A 110 -12.58 9.27 9.08
C VAL A 110 -12.21 9.14 7.60
N PHE A 111 -11.41 8.13 7.26
CA PHE A 111 -11.00 7.86 5.89
C PHE A 111 -12.19 7.48 5.00
N SER A 112 -13.06 6.58 5.48
CA SER A 112 -14.28 6.16 4.76
C SER A 112 -15.29 7.30 4.61
N GLU A 113 -15.44 8.15 5.63
CA GLU A 113 -16.33 9.32 5.57
C GLU A 113 -15.83 10.38 4.58
N ARG A 114 -14.51 10.62 4.54
CA ARG A 114 -13.90 11.63 3.67
C ARG A 114 -13.81 11.18 2.21
N TYR A 115 -13.57 9.89 1.97
CA TYR A 115 -13.38 9.34 0.63
C TYR A 115 -14.41 8.22 0.34
N PRO A 116 -15.70 8.57 0.14
CA PRO A 116 -16.79 7.59 0.05
C PRO A 116 -16.77 6.72 -1.22
N LEU A 117 -15.89 7.01 -2.17
CA LEU A 117 -15.70 6.19 -3.38
C LEU A 117 -14.71 5.04 -3.16
N ILE A 118 -14.01 5.01 -2.01
CA ILE A 118 -13.06 3.95 -1.66
C ILE A 118 -13.80 2.86 -0.87
N ASP A 119 -13.60 1.59 -1.24
CA ASP A 119 -14.04 0.45 -0.42
C ASP A 119 -13.02 0.19 0.69
N VAL A 120 -13.26 0.81 1.86
CA VAL A 120 -12.34 0.74 2.99
C VAL A 120 -12.43 -0.62 3.69
N ARG A 121 -11.31 -1.35 3.72
CA ARG A 121 -11.16 -2.65 4.36
C ARG A 121 -10.74 -2.51 5.81
N TYR A 122 -11.58 -2.99 6.72
CA TYR A 122 -11.34 -2.97 8.18
C TYR A 122 -10.67 -4.24 8.72
N ASP A 123 -10.73 -5.32 7.96
CA ASP A 123 -10.26 -6.67 8.31
C ASP A 123 -8.88 -7.00 7.74
N ALA A 124 -8.28 -6.09 6.97
CA ALA A 124 -6.98 -6.28 6.33
C ALA A 124 -5.87 -5.46 7.02
N ARG A 125 -4.66 -6.04 7.11
CA ARG A 125 -3.42 -5.33 7.47
C ARG A 125 -2.81 -4.60 6.27
N PHE A 126 -2.98 -5.15 5.08
CA PHE A 126 -2.76 -4.43 3.83
C PHE A 126 -3.75 -4.87 2.75
N VAL A 127 -3.96 -3.99 1.77
CA VAL A 127 -4.79 -4.24 0.58
C VAL A 127 -3.95 -3.96 -0.65
N HIS A 128 -3.90 -4.90 -1.59
CA HIS A 128 -3.30 -4.73 -2.91
C HIS A 128 -4.42 -4.67 -3.96
N ASP A 129 -4.63 -3.50 -4.56
CA ASP A 129 -5.59 -3.28 -5.65
C ASP A 129 -4.92 -2.49 -6.78
N GLY A 130 -4.81 -3.12 -7.96
CA GLY A 130 -4.08 -2.59 -9.10
C GLY A 130 -2.60 -2.39 -8.78
N LYS A 131 -2.14 -1.13 -8.75
CA LYS A 131 -0.76 -0.77 -8.38
C LYS A 131 -0.61 -0.26 -6.95
N PHE A 132 -1.71 -0.21 -6.20
CA PHE A 132 -1.74 0.39 -4.87
C PHE A 132 -1.70 -0.69 -3.80
N ILE A 133 -0.75 -0.56 -2.88
CA ILE A 133 -0.62 -1.41 -1.68
C ILE A 133 -0.80 -0.50 -0.47
N THR A 134 -2.01 -0.44 0.07
CA THR A 134 -2.31 0.39 1.24
C THR A 134 -2.24 -0.44 2.52
N SER A 135 -1.74 0.12 3.63
CA SER A 135 -1.48 -0.67 4.84
C SER A 135 -1.73 0.07 6.15
N VAL A 136 -1.95 -0.71 7.22
CA VAL A 136 -2.16 -0.20 8.58
C VAL A 136 -0.91 0.43 9.20
N GLY A 137 0.26 0.16 8.63
CA GLY A 137 1.57 0.66 9.05
C GLY A 137 2.02 0.25 10.46
N GLY A 138 2.73 1.13 11.17
CA GLY A 138 3.41 0.81 12.43
C GLY A 138 4.45 -0.30 12.24
N GLY A 139 4.57 -1.23 13.20
CA GLY A 139 5.43 -2.41 13.04
C GLY A 139 4.98 -3.35 11.91
N MET A 140 3.72 -3.27 11.48
CA MET A 140 3.21 -4.08 10.36
C MET A 140 3.59 -3.51 9.00
N SER A 141 4.28 -2.36 8.94
CA SER A 141 4.78 -1.77 7.67
C SER A 141 5.75 -2.68 6.92
N TYR A 142 6.38 -3.63 7.60
CA TYR A 142 7.25 -4.63 6.95
C TYR A 142 6.45 -5.64 6.12
N GLU A 143 5.18 -5.88 6.43
CA GLU A 143 4.36 -6.87 5.73
C GLU A 143 4.08 -6.49 4.26
N PRO A 144 3.58 -5.28 3.92
CA PRO A 144 3.44 -4.88 2.52
C PRO A 144 4.79 -4.77 1.80
N ALA A 145 5.88 -4.49 2.51
CA ALA A 145 7.23 -4.45 1.93
C ALA A 145 7.73 -5.86 1.57
N LEU A 146 7.65 -6.82 2.49
CA LEU A 146 8.01 -8.22 2.25
C LEU A 146 7.09 -8.87 1.22
N TYR A 147 5.80 -8.50 1.22
CA TYR A 147 4.87 -8.89 0.17
C TYR A 147 5.30 -8.39 -1.21
N LEU A 148 5.67 -7.12 -1.33
CA LEU A 148 6.16 -6.59 -2.60
C LEU A 148 7.48 -7.26 -3.01
N THR A 149 8.37 -7.56 -2.06
CA THR A 149 9.58 -8.36 -2.33
C THR A 149 9.22 -9.73 -2.88
N GLU A 150 8.27 -10.44 -2.27
CA GLU A 150 7.81 -11.76 -2.74
C GLU A 150 7.18 -11.67 -4.13
N LEU A 151 6.44 -10.61 -4.42
CA LEU A 151 5.83 -10.37 -5.72
C LEU A 151 6.87 -10.15 -6.83
N LEU A 152 7.95 -9.40 -6.54
CA LEU A 152 8.94 -8.96 -7.52
C LEU A 152 10.09 -9.95 -7.72
N PHE A 153 10.58 -10.53 -6.62
CA PHE A 153 11.79 -11.35 -6.59
C PHE A 153 11.47 -12.82 -6.30
N GLY A 154 10.31 -13.10 -5.70
CA GLY A 154 9.88 -14.44 -5.35
C GLY A 154 9.99 -14.71 -3.85
N ARG A 155 9.41 -15.84 -3.44
CA ARG A 155 9.26 -16.20 -2.03
C ARG A 155 10.60 -16.36 -1.31
N ASP A 156 11.57 -17.00 -1.93
CA ASP A 156 12.84 -17.31 -1.27
C ASP A 156 13.59 -16.02 -0.88
N ASP A 157 13.64 -15.02 -1.78
CA ASP A 157 14.24 -13.70 -1.50
C ASP A 157 13.49 -12.94 -0.39
N ALA A 158 12.15 -13.04 -0.36
CA ALA A 158 11.35 -12.41 0.67
C ALA A 158 11.59 -13.06 2.05
N VAL A 159 11.70 -14.39 2.10
CA VAL A 159 12.03 -15.13 3.33
C VAL A 159 13.44 -14.80 3.80
N GLU A 160 14.44 -14.80 2.93
CA GLU A 160 15.81 -14.42 3.27
C GLU A 160 15.87 -12.98 3.82
N THR A 161 15.15 -12.05 3.17
CA THR A 161 15.04 -10.66 3.64
C THR A 161 14.41 -10.58 5.04
N ALA A 162 13.34 -11.35 5.28
CA ALA A 162 12.65 -11.38 6.57
C ALA A 162 13.50 -11.98 7.69
N GLU A 163 14.31 -13.01 7.40
CA GLU A 163 15.26 -13.58 8.36
C GLU A 163 16.26 -12.52 8.87
N GLY A 164 16.73 -11.64 7.97
CA GLY A 164 17.58 -10.51 8.34
C GLY A 164 16.90 -9.48 9.27
N LEU A 165 15.57 -9.40 9.24
CA LEU A 165 14.75 -8.58 10.13
C LEU A 165 14.36 -9.31 11.43
N VAL A 166 14.80 -10.57 11.61
CA VAL A 166 14.36 -11.46 12.70
C VAL A 166 12.84 -11.63 12.69
N TRP A 167 12.28 -11.78 11.48
CA TRP A 167 10.85 -11.88 11.22
C TRP A 167 10.51 -13.18 10.48
N GLU A 168 9.46 -13.88 10.91
CA GLU A 168 8.95 -15.05 10.18
C GLU A 168 7.98 -14.60 9.09
N TRP A 169 8.37 -14.75 7.82
CA TRP A 169 7.54 -14.34 6.69
C TRP A 169 6.77 -15.51 6.08
N ASN A 170 5.44 -15.37 6.07
CA ASN A 170 4.55 -16.14 5.23
C ASN A 170 3.35 -15.26 4.87
N VAL A 171 3.22 -14.85 3.60
CA VAL A 171 2.10 -14.00 3.16
C VAL A 171 0.72 -14.58 3.53
N GLU A 172 0.58 -15.91 3.53
CA GLU A 172 -0.67 -16.60 3.87
C GLU A 172 -1.08 -16.43 5.35
N SER A 173 -0.14 -16.11 6.24
CA SER A 173 -0.44 -15.86 7.66
C SER A 173 -0.83 -14.41 7.93
N VAL A 174 -0.76 -13.54 6.92
CA VAL A 174 -1.08 -12.12 7.03
C VAL A 174 -2.53 -11.88 6.61
N PRO A 175 -3.40 -11.31 7.46
CA PRO A 175 -4.69 -10.79 7.00
C PRO A 175 -4.50 -9.72 5.94
N HIS A 176 -4.81 -10.03 4.69
CA HIS A 176 -4.65 -9.12 3.56
C HIS A 176 -5.71 -9.39 2.49
N VAL A 177 -5.87 -8.43 1.59
CA VAL A 177 -6.73 -8.53 0.41
C VAL A 177 -5.88 -8.28 -0.83
N VAL A 178 -6.01 -9.14 -1.85
CA VAL A 178 -5.43 -8.91 -3.19
C VAL A 178 -6.57 -8.97 -4.19
N VAL A 179 -6.74 -7.90 -4.96
CA VAL A 179 -7.77 -7.82 -6.00
C VAL A 179 -7.14 -8.26 -7.32
N ASN A 180 -7.50 -9.46 -7.77
CA ASN A 180 -7.03 -9.99 -9.06
C ASN A 180 -7.87 -9.39 -10.19
N SER A 181 -7.21 -8.74 -11.14
CA SER A 181 -7.82 -8.18 -12.34
C SER A 181 -8.08 -9.25 -13.42
N ASP A 182 -8.69 -10.38 -13.06
CA ASP A 182 -9.10 -11.42 -14.03
C ASP A 182 -10.42 -11.07 -14.75
N GLY A 183 -10.82 -9.79 -14.74
CA GLY A 183 -12.12 -9.30 -15.21
C GLY A 183 -12.11 -8.42 -16.45
N ALA A 184 -11.02 -8.37 -17.23
CA ALA A 184 -11.08 -7.77 -18.56
C ALA A 184 -11.79 -8.74 -19.52
N SER A 185 -13.13 -8.72 -19.50
CA SER A 185 -13.96 -9.34 -20.53
C SER A 185 -13.54 -8.83 -21.92
N ASN A 186 -13.08 -9.77 -22.75
CA ASN A 186 -12.98 -9.63 -24.22
C ASN A 186 -14.30 -9.20 -24.85
#